data_AF-A0A2L2YMJ2-F1
#
_entry.id   AF-A0A2L2YMJ2-F1
#
_cell.length_a   1.000
_cell.length_b   1.000
_cell.length_c   1.000
_cell.angle_alpha   90.00
_cell.angle_beta   90.00
_cell.angle_gamma   90.00
#
_symmetry.space_group_name_H-M   'P 1'
#
loop_
_entity.id
_entity.type
_entity.pdbx_description
1 polymer ?
#
loop_
_entity_poly.entity_id
_entity_poly.type
_entity_poly.pdbx_seq_one_letter_code
_entity_poly.pdbx_strand_id
1 'polypeptide(L)'
;HGDTVNEASCVEERLETFGGRTIHVYHTEGAGGGHAPDIIRVCSEPNVIPSSTNPSRPFTINTIDETLDMLLVCHHLDKNIKEDLAFTQSRIRAETMVAEDVLHDLGAIRIMSSDSQAVGRVAEVVCRTWQTADKMKNIRGPLPEDSSENDNFRVNRYIAKYTINPAIAQGFSHVTGSVEVGKMADLVLWNPAFFGAKPDMIIKGGDIAWTDMGMPNGSIPTVEPVMQRKMYGACGTATRRNSCVFVSKVSMDKNIVQKYNIGKRVIAVEKCRNIGKKNMVLNDALPKLKVDPETYKVYAAEMVDGKETWTHLTCEPSEVLPLAQKYFLF
;
A
#
# COMPACT_ATOMS: atom_id res chain seq x y z
N HIS A 1 -11.56 -4.25 -5.65
CA HIS A 1 -12.73 -3.96 -4.81
C HIS A 1 -13.73 -5.10 -4.97
N GLY A 2 -14.17 -5.71 -3.87
CA GLY A 2 -15.13 -6.83 -3.87
C GLY A 2 -16.57 -6.37 -3.59
N ASP A 3 -17.52 -7.31 -3.56
CA ASP A 3 -18.94 -7.02 -3.30
C ASP A 3 -19.19 -6.92 -1.79
N THR A 4 -19.17 -5.70 -1.25
CA THR A 4 -19.29 -5.47 0.20
C THR A 4 -20.61 -5.98 0.78
N VAL A 5 -21.69 -5.87 0.03
CA VAL A 5 -23.04 -6.22 0.49
C VAL A 5 -23.36 -7.71 0.29
N ASN A 6 -22.43 -8.47 -0.30
CA ASN A 6 -22.59 -9.88 -0.62
C ASN A 6 -23.88 -10.14 -1.44
N GLU A 7 -24.21 -9.23 -2.37
CA GLU A 7 -25.42 -9.33 -3.19
C GLU A 7 -25.35 -10.54 -4.11
N ALA A 8 -24.21 -10.72 -4.79
CA ALA A 8 -24.04 -11.79 -5.77
C ALA A 8 -23.42 -13.06 -5.18
N SER A 9 -22.61 -12.92 -4.12
CA SER A 9 -21.83 -14.00 -3.51
C SER A 9 -21.18 -13.57 -2.19
N CYS A 10 -20.87 -14.52 -1.32
CA CYS A 10 -19.92 -14.34 -0.24
C CYS A 10 -18.47 -14.45 -0.76
N VAL A 11 -17.49 -14.32 0.14
CA VAL A 11 -16.08 -14.35 -0.25
C VAL A 11 -15.68 -15.72 -0.85
N GLU A 12 -16.28 -16.81 -0.37
CA GLU A 12 -15.98 -18.18 -0.83
C GLU A 12 -16.29 -18.37 -2.30
N GLU A 13 -17.51 -18.05 -2.73
CA GLU A 13 -17.89 -18.21 -4.13
C GLU A 13 -17.11 -17.21 -4.99
N ARG A 14 -16.76 -16.02 -4.44
CA ARG A 14 -15.87 -15.09 -5.13
C ARG A 14 -14.48 -15.70 -5.38
N LEU A 15 -13.90 -16.39 -4.40
CA LEU A 15 -12.62 -17.08 -4.54
C LEU A 15 -12.70 -18.20 -5.58
N GLU A 16 -13.77 -18.97 -5.59
CA GLU A 16 -14.04 -19.97 -6.63
C GLU A 16 -14.10 -19.32 -8.02
N THR A 17 -14.76 -18.17 -8.16
CA THR A 17 -14.84 -17.45 -9.45
C THR A 17 -13.48 -16.95 -9.94
N PHE A 18 -12.50 -16.71 -9.05
CA PHE A 18 -11.14 -16.42 -9.50
C PHE A 18 -10.55 -17.60 -10.27
N GLY A 19 -10.91 -18.84 -9.93
CA GLY A 19 -10.49 -20.04 -10.65
C GLY A 19 -8.96 -20.15 -10.73
N GLY A 20 -8.27 -19.81 -9.63
CA GLY A 20 -6.80 -19.80 -9.56
C GLY A 20 -6.10 -18.73 -10.42
N ARG A 21 -6.84 -17.83 -11.09
CA ARG A 21 -6.26 -16.78 -11.93
C ARG A 21 -5.65 -15.67 -11.08
N THR A 22 -4.51 -15.14 -11.51
CA THR A 22 -3.88 -13.97 -10.89
C THR A 22 -4.87 -12.81 -10.79
N ILE A 23 -5.00 -12.23 -9.60
CA ILE A 23 -5.78 -11.02 -9.35
C ILE A 23 -5.15 -10.17 -8.25
N HIS A 24 -5.15 -8.84 -8.43
CA HIS A 24 -4.75 -7.88 -7.41
C HIS A 24 -6.00 -7.43 -6.65
N VAL A 25 -6.09 -7.76 -5.36
CA VAL A 25 -7.18 -7.31 -4.49
C VAL A 25 -6.74 -6.05 -3.74
N TYR A 26 -7.43 -4.94 -4.02
CA TYR A 26 -7.24 -3.66 -3.34
C TYR A 26 -7.78 -3.70 -1.91
N HIS A 27 -7.26 -2.82 -1.03
CA HIS A 27 -7.71 -2.59 0.36
C HIS A 27 -8.25 -3.85 1.04
N THR A 28 -7.39 -4.87 1.11
CA THR A 28 -7.74 -6.27 1.39
C THR A 28 -8.32 -6.47 2.79
N GLU A 29 -8.03 -5.59 3.74
CA GLU A 29 -8.65 -5.60 5.05
C GLU A 29 -10.16 -5.33 5.02
N GLY A 30 -10.63 -4.53 4.06
CA GLY A 30 -12.04 -4.38 3.74
C GLY A 30 -12.67 -3.02 4.12
N ALA A 31 -12.03 -2.16 4.89
CA ALA A 31 -12.56 -0.81 5.17
C ALA A 31 -12.68 0.03 3.88
N GLY A 32 -11.70 -0.08 2.98
CA GLY A 32 -11.77 0.48 1.62
C GLY A 32 -12.78 -0.23 0.70
N GLY A 33 -13.32 -1.38 1.13
CA GLY A 33 -14.45 -2.11 0.53
C GLY A 33 -14.12 -3.54 0.10
N GLY A 34 -15.15 -4.38 0.05
CA GLY A 34 -15.04 -5.82 -0.17
C GLY A 34 -15.95 -6.59 0.78
N HIS A 35 -16.20 -7.87 0.46
CA HIS A 35 -17.08 -8.78 1.20
C HIS A 35 -16.98 -8.57 2.72
N ALA A 36 -18.09 -8.14 3.33
CA ALA A 36 -18.17 -7.93 4.77
C ALA A 36 -18.57 -9.25 5.47
N PRO A 37 -17.89 -9.66 6.55
CA PRO A 37 -16.75 -9.00 7.21
C PRO A 37 -15.36 -9.53 6.77
N ASP A 38 -15.30 -10.48 5.83
CA ASP A 38 -14.20 -11.45 5.77
C ASP A 38 -13.36 -11.45 4.48
N ILE A 39 -13.44 -10.39 3.68
CA ILE A 39 -12.57 -10.19 2.50
C ILE A 39 -11.07 -10.37 2.80
N ILE A 40 -10.61 -10.12 4.02
CA ILE A 40 -9.21 -10.31 4.42
C ILE A 40 -8.72 -11.76 4.24
N ARG A 41 -9.62 -12.73 4.16
CA ARG A 41 -9.32 -14.16 3.88
C ARG A 41 -8.64 -14.39 2.54
N VAL A 42 -8.77 -13.48 1.57
CA VAL A 42 -8.01 -13.57 0.30
C VAL A 42 -6.49 -13.52 0.52
N CYS A 43 -6.03 -13.12 1.71
CA CYS A 43 -4.63 -13.26 2.13
C CYS A 43 -4.16 -14.73 2.21
N SER A 44 -5.07 -15.71 2.20
CA SER A 44 -4.77 -17.15 2.16
C SER A 44 -4.67 -17.74 0.75
N GLU A 45 -4.90 -16.95 -0.31
CA GLU A 45 -5.06 -17.49 -1.67
C GLU A 45 -3.83 -17.32 -2.58
N PRO A 46 -3.18 -18.38 -3.08
CA PRO A 46 -1.87 -18.31 -3.75
C PRO A 46 -1.83 -17.39 -4.99
N ASN A 47 -2.96 -17.26 -5.69
CA ASN A 47 -3.12 -16.44 -6.90
C ASN A 47 -3.51 -14.98 -6.63
N VAL A 48 -3.79 -14.62 -5.37
CA VAL A 48 -4.19 -13.25 -5.00
C VAL A 48 -2.97 -12.43 -4.60
N ILE A 49 -2.86 -11.22 -5.14
CA ILE A 49 -1.89 -10.20 -4.72
C ILE A 49 -2.65 -9.19 -3.84
N PRO A 50 -2.61 -9.31 -2.50
CA PRO A 50 -3.31 -8.40 -1.60
C PRO A 50 -2.52 -7.10 -1.37
N SER A 51 -3.26 -6.00 -1.31
CA SER A 51 -2.73 -4.67 -0.97
C SER A 51 -3.61 -3.96 0.05
N SER A 52 -3.00 -3.08 0.81
CA SER A 52 -3.71 -2.14 1.69
C SER A 52 -3.76 -0.75 1.09
N THR A 53 -4.76 0.01 1.51
CA THR A 53 -4.81 1.46 1.36
C THR A 53 -4.44 2.08 2.70
N ASN A 54 -4.08 3.36 2.70
CA ASN A 54 -3.32 3.90 3.82
C ASN A 54 -4.08 4.52 5.01
N PRO A 55 -5.40 4.81 4.99
CA PRO A 55 -6.04 5.40 6.18
C PRO A 55 -6.08 4.46 7.39
N SER A 56 -6.22 3.15 7.17
CA SER A 56 -6.21 2.19 8.27
C SER A 56 -4.82 1.99 8.88
N ARG A 57 -3.76 2.61 8.33
CA ARG A 57 -2.37 2.21 8.55
C ARG A 57 -1.60 3.19 9.46
N PRO A 58 -0.87 2.69 10.47
CA PRO A 58 -1.26 1.53 11.26
C PRO A 58 -2.59 1.79 12.01
N PHE A 59 -3.09 0.79 12.72
CA PHE A 59 -4.23 0.98 13.61
C PHE A 59 -3.86 1.87 14.81
N THR A 60 -4.61 2.96 15.01
CA THR A 60 -4.45 3.96 16.08
C THR A 60 -5.76 4.18 16.82
N ILE A 61 -5.69 4.90 17.93
CA ILE A 61 -6.89 5.23 18.74
C ILE A 61 -7.97 6.02 17.97
N ASN A 62 -7.60 6.74 16.91
CA ASN A 62 -8.54 7.54 16.11
C ASN A 62 -8.98 6.85 14.81
N THR A 63 -8.45 5.66 14.50
CA THR A 63 -8.64 5.04 13.18
C THR A 63 -10.11 4.68 12.91
N ILE A 64 -10.84 4.18 13.91
CA ILE A 64 -12.26 3.81 13.75
C ILE A 64 -13.12 5.04 13.49
N ASP A 65 -13.04 6.03 14.38
CA ASP A 65 -13.87 7.25 14.28
C ASP A 65 -13.62 7.99 12.97
N GLU A 66 -12.36 8.15 12.58
CA GLU A 66 -11.99 8.77 11.29
C GLU A 66 -12.58 8.01 10.09
N THR A 67 -12.45 6.69 10.09
CA THR A 67 -12.85 5.89 8.91
C THR A 67 -14.37 5.77 8.81
N LEU A 68 -15.07 5.76 9.95
CA LEU A 68 -16.53 5.75 10.00
C LEU A 68 -17.10 7.01 9.36
N ASP A 69 -16.64 8.20 9.77
CA ASP A 69 -17.10 9.46 9.21
C ASP A 69 -16.72 9.60 7.73
N MET A 70 -15.50 9.16 7.36
CA MET A 70 -15.06 9.15 5.96
C MET A 70 -15.96 8.28 5.09
N LEU A 71 -16.39 7.10 5.57
CA LEU A 71 -17.27 6.21 4.83
C LEU A 71 -18.65 6.82 4.63
N LEU A 72 -19.23 7.41 5.68
CA LEU A 72 -20.53 8.07 5.60
C LEU A 72 -20.54 9.15 4.50
N VAL A 73 -19.49 9.98 4.46
CA VAL A 73 -19.33 11.03 3.45
C VAL A 73 -19.14 10.45 2.06
N CYS A 74 -18.22 9.48 1.89
CA CYS A 74 -17.92 8.91 0.57
C CYS A 74 -19.11 8.19 -0.05
N HIS A 75 -19.97 7.58 0.76
CA HIS A 75 -21.12 6.81 0.29
C HIS A 75 -22.45 7.56 0.39
N HIS A 76 -22.45 8.84 0.78
CA HIS A 76 -23.65 9.65 0.97
C HIS A 76 -24.68 8.98 1.91
N LEU A 77 -24.19 8.38 2.98
CA LEU A 77 -25.00 7.67 3.98
C LEU A 77 -25.48 8.62 5.07
N ASP A 78 -26.65 8.35 5.63
CA ASP A 78 -27.21 9.11 6.75
C ASP A 78 -27.06 8.31 8.05
N LYS A 79 -26.32 8.87 9.02
CA LYS A 79 -26.16 8.30 10.36
C LYS A 79 -27.48 8.10 11.13
N ASN A 80 -28.56 8.74 10.69
CA ASN A 80 -29.89 8.60 11.29
C ASN A 80 -30.70 7.44 10.68
N ILE A 81 -30.22 6.84 9.58
CA ILE A 81 -30.80 5.65 8.98
C ILE A 81 -30.10 4.41 9.56
N LYS A 82 -30.87 3.47 10.11
CA LYS A 82 -30.33 2.30 10.82
C LYS A 82 -29.56 1.37 9.89
N GLU A 83 -30.07 1.21 8.67
CA GLU A 83 -29.51 0.36 7.63
C GLU A 83 -28.15 0.91 7.14
N ASP A 84 -28.05 2.23 6.98
CA ASP A 84 -26.81 2.93 6.63
C ASP A 84 -25.74 2.78 7.73
N LEU A 85 -26.16 2.89 8.99
CA LEU A 85 -25.28 2.66 10.13
C LEU A 85 -24.84 1.20 10.22
N ALA A 86 -25.75 0.24 9.99
CA ALA A 86 -25.44 -1.18 9.98
C ALA A 86 -24.46 -1.55 8.85
N PHE A 87 -24.63 -0.98 7.65
CA PHE A 87 -23.68 -1.12 6.55
C PHE A 87 -22.31 -0.54 6.90
N THR A 88 -22.29 0.62 7.57
CA THR A 88 -21.04 1.26 7.99
C THR A 88 -20.30 0.42 9.03
N GLN A 89 -21.02 -0.09 10.04
CA GLN A 89 -20.48 -0.94 11.10
C GLN A 89 -20.04 -2.31 10.59
N SER A 90 -20.69 -2.87 9.57
CA SER A 90 -20.25 -4.12 8.96
C SER A 90 -18.94 -3.96 8.18
N ARG A 91 -18.64 -2.74 7.71
CA ARG A 91 -17.45 -2.42 6.92
C ARG A 91 -16.26 -1.91 7.73
N ILE A 92 -16.50 -1.09 8.75
CA ILE A 92 -15.46 -0.48 9.60
C ILE A 92 -15.31 -1.32 10.86
N ARG A 93 -14.28 -2.19 10.89
CA ARG A 93 -14.09 -3.19 11.95
C ARG A 93 -12.69 -3.07 12.54
N ALA A 94 -12.61 -2.89 13.87
CA ALA A 94 -11.33 -2.78 14.55
C ALA A 94 -10.53 -4.08 14.42
N GLU A 95 -11.20 -5.22 14.49
CA GLU A 95 -10.60 -6.54 14.49
C GLU A 95 -9.83 -6.82 13.19
N THR A 96 -10.41 -6.48 12.02
CA THR A 96 -9.72 -6.67 10.74
C THR A 96 -8.63 -5.62 10.52
N MET A 97 -8.82 -4.36 10.92
CA MET A 97 -7.78 -3.32 10.86
C MET A 97 -6.55 -3.63 11.72
N VAL A 98 -6.77 -4.20 12.91
CA VAL A 98 -5.73 -4.68 13.80
C VAL A 98 -4.99 -5.87 13.17
N ALA A 99 -5.73 -6.85 12.64
CA ALA A 99 -5.14 -7.99 11.96
C ALA A 99 -4.33 -7.59 10.73
N GLU A 100 -4.74 -6.53 10.01
CA GLU A 100 -4.03 -5.97 8.86
C GLU A 100 -2.61 -5.53 9.22
N ASP A 101 -2.39 -4.93 10.39
CA ASP A 101 -1.05 -4.56 10.87
C ASP A 101 -0.15 -5.80 11.00
N VAL A 102 -0.66 -6.85 11.65
CA VAL A 102 0.07 -8.10 11.85
C VAL A 102 0.34 -8.79 10.52
N LEU A 103 -0.63 -8.82 9.61
CA LEU A 103 -0.48 -9.43 8.28
C LEU A 103 0.51 -8.68 7.39
N HIS A 104 0.68 -7.36 7.57
CA HIS A 104 1.79 -6.66 6.93
C HIS A 104 3.14 -7.12 7.47
N ASP A 105 3.28 -7.25 8.78
CA ASP A 105 4.54 -7.64 9.41
C ASP A 105 4.93 -9.09 9.11
N LEU A 106 3.95 -9.98 8.97
CA LEU A 106 4.14 -11.36 8.50
C LEU A 106 4.47 -11.45 7.00
N GLY A 107 4.27 -10.38 6.22
CA GLY A 107 4.42 -10.41 4.76
C GLY A 107 3.24 -11.07 4.02
N ALA A 108 2.09 -11.22 4.68
CA ALA A 108 0.86 -11.73 4.08
C ALA A 108 0.09 -10.65 3.29
N ILE A 109 0.23 -9.38 3.66
CA ILE A 109 -0.14 -8.24 2.79
C ILE A 109 1.13 -7.64 2.19
N ARG A 110 1.10 -7.39 0.88
CA ARG A 110 2.32 -7.35 0.07
C ARG A 110 2.57 -6.02 -0.60
N ILE A 111 1.54 -5.17 -0.66
CA ILE A 111 1.57 -3.86 -1.31
C ILE A 111 0.91 -2.82 -0.39
N MET A 112 1.50 -1.63 -0.34
CA MET A 112 0.91 -0.42 0.24
C MET A 112 0.53 0.53 -0.89
N SER A 113 -0.66 1.12 -0.80
CA SER A 113 -1.21 2.07 -1.76
C SER A 113 -1.95 3.20 -1.04
N SER A 114 -2.34 4.23 -1.78
CA SER A 114 -3.03 5.40 -1.20
C SER A 114 -4.54 5.19 -1.10
N ASP A 115 -5.19 4.98 -2.25
CA ASP A 115 -6.61 5.27 -2.53
C ASP A 115 -6.92 6.77 -2.61
N SER A 116 -6.07 7.50 -3.35
CA SER A 116 -6.03 8.96 -3.36
C SER A 116 -7.40 9.62 -3.54
N GLN A 117 -7.86 10.35 -2.52
CA GLN A 117 -9.14 11.08 -2.49
C GLN A 117 -10.40 10.20 -2.59
N ALA A 118 -10.26 8.89 -2.45
CA ALA A 118 -11.34 7.92 -2.47
C ALA A 118 -11.16 6.95 -1.30
N VAL A 119 -11.19 7.46 -0.07
CA VAL A 119 -10.81 6.73 1.16
C VAL A 119 -9.29 6.50 1.26
N GLY A 120 -8.49 7.55 1.00
CA GLY A 120 -7.03 7.43 0.98
C GLY A 120 -6.26 8.72 0.74
N ARG A 121 -4.98 8.73 1.16
CA ARG A 121 -4.11 9.91 1.20
C ARG A 121 -2.90 9.76 0.29
N VAL A 122 -2.85 10.49 -0.82
CA VAL A 122 -1.80 10.31 -1.85
C VAL A 122 -0.37 10.49 -1.33
N ALA A 123 -0.17 11.42 -0.39
CA ALA A 123 1.14 11.81 0.11
C ALA A 123 1.66 10.92 1.26
N GLU A 124 0.86 9.95 1.73
CA GLU A 124 1.15 9.23 2.98
C GLU A 124 1.51 7.76 2.79
N VAL A 125 1.62 7.25 1.55
CA VAL A 125 1.95 5.83 1.30
C VAL A 125 3.27 5.44 1.97
N VAL A 126 4.31 6.28 1.82
CA VAL A 126 5.64 6.01 2.38
C VAL A 126 5.61 6.14 3.91
N CYS A 127 5.09 7.25 4.45
CA CYS A 127 5.10 7.47 5.91
C CYS A 127 4.28 6.40 6.65
N ARG A 128 3.11 6.03 6.13
CA ARG A 128 2.22 5.01 6.73
C ARG A 128 2.83 3.62 6.69
N THR A 129 3.62 3.32 5.67
CA THR A 129 4.40 2.06 5.61
C THR A 129 5.40 2.01 6.77
N TRP A 130 6.16 3.08 7.00
CA TRP A 130 7.17 3.12 8.05
C TRP A 130 6.57 3.24 9.46
N GLN A 131 5.46 3.95 9.63
CA GLN A 131 4.70 3.96 10.88
C GLN A 131 4.17 2.56 11.23
N THR A 132 3.75 1.78 10.24
CA THR A 132 3.33 0.38 10.46
C THR A 132 4.50 -0.49 10.86
N ALA A 133 5.65 -0.37 10.18
CA ALA A 133 6.86 -1.10 10.55
C ALA A 133 7.33 -0.77 11.98
N ASP A 134 7.32 0.51 12.36
CA ASP A 134 7.68 0.98 13.70
C ASP A 134 6.73 0.42 14.78
N LYS A 135 5.42 0.55 14.57
CA LYS A 135 4.42 -0.01 15.49
C LYS A 135 4.64 -1.51 15.68
N MET A 136 4.84 -2.25 14.59
CA MET A 136 5.01 -3.70 14.65
C MET A 136 6.31 -4.11 15.34
N LYS A 137 7.39 -3.35 15.16
CA LYS A 137 8.60 -3.54 15.96
C LYS A 137 8.34 -3.32 17.45
N ASN A 138 7.65 -2.24 17.81
CA ASN A 138 7.41 -1.89 19.21
C ASN A 138 6.53 -2.93 19.93
N ILE A 139 5.57 -3.54 19.22
CA ILE A 139 4.64 -4.51 19.80
C ILE A 139 5.15 -5.95 19.71
N ARG A 140 5.80 -6.33 18.60
CA ARG A 140 6.17 -7.73 18.32
C ARG A 140 7.66 -8.00 18.46
N GLY A 141 8.48 -6.98 18.69
CA GLY A 141 9.94 -7.08 18.72
C GLY A 141 10.55 -7.26 17.32
N PRO A 142 11.84 -7.62 17.24
CA PRO A 142 12.52 -7.97 15.99
C PRO A 142 11.82 -9.12 15.25
N LEU A 143 11.86 -9.13 13.92
CA LEU A 143 11.41 -10.31 13.17
C LEU A 143 12.38 -11.49 13.39
N PRO A 144 11.92 -12.75 13.24
CA PRO A 144 12.81 -13.91 13.30
C PRO A 144 13.98 -13.87 12.32
N GLU A 145 13.80 -13.21 11.17
CA GLU A 145 14.82 -13.04 10.14
C GLU A 145 15.71 -11.80 10.35
N ASP A 146 15.38 -10.91 11.30
CA ASP A 146 16.24 -9.78 11.67
C ASP A 146 17.45 -10.27 12.48
N SER A 147 18.53 -9.49 12.45
CA SER A 147 19.70 -9.73 13.30
C SER A 147 19.53 -9.05 14.67
N SER A 148 20.38 -9.37 15.65
CA SER A 148 20.37 -8.70 16.96
C SER A 148 20.70 -7.20 16.88
N GLU A 149 21.37 -6.75 15.81
CA GLU A 149 21.94 -5.41 15.72
C GLU A 149 21.12 -4.44 14.86
N ASN A 150 20.16 -4.93 14.06
CA ASN A 150 19.42 -4.11 13.11
C ASN A 150 18.11 -4.77 12.66
N ASP A 151 17.23 -3.94 12.11
CA ASP A 151 15.93 -4.32 11.56
C ASP A 151 15.95 -4.47 10.02
N ASN A 152 17.10 -4.82 9.42
CA ASN A 152 17.28 -4.75 7.96
C ASN A 152 16.27 -5.63 7.21
N PHE A 153 15.90 -6.79 7.75
CA PHE A 153 14.96 -7.66 7.09
C PHE A 153 13.55 -7.06 7.12
N ARG A 154 13.12 -6.52 8.28
CA ARG A 154 11.87 -5.74 8.36
C ARG A 154 11.91 -4.54 7.40
N VAL A 155 12.99 -3.77 7.38
CA VAL A 155 13.14 -2.61 6.47
C VAL A 155 12.98 -3.04 5.01
N ASN A 156 13.64 -4.12 4.60
CA ASN A 156 13.55 -4.65 3.24
C ASN A 156 12.15 -5.21 2.91
N ARG A 157 11.50 -5.89 3.87
CA ARG A 157 10.11 -6.37 3.73
C ARG A 157 9.15 -5.20 3.48
N TYR A 158 9.29 -4.10 4.21
CA TYR A 158 8.37 -2.96 4.13
C TYR A 158 8.64 -2.04 2.93
N ILE A 159 9.91 -1.75 2.58
CA ILE A 159 10.21 -0.94 1.40
C ILE A 159 9.73 -1.62 0.10
N ALA A 160 9.76 -2.95 0.05
CA ALA A 160 9.24 -3.71 -1.09
C ALA A 160 7.74 -3.45 -1.35
N LYS A 161 6.95 -3.12 -0.32
CA LYS A 161 5.49 -2.93 -0.38
C LYS A 161 5.08 -1.72 -1.23
N TYR A 162 5.92 -0.69 -1.34
CA TYR A 162 5.62 0.50 -2.15
C TYR A 162 6.63 0.73 -3.29
N THR A 163 7.59 -0.18 -3.49
CA THR A 163 8.58 -0.10 -4.57
C THR A 163 8.41 -1.25 -5.56
N ILE A 164 8.99 -2.41 -5.27
CA ILE A 164 9.11 -3.50 -6.24
C ILE A 164 7.82 -4.31 -6.38
N ASN A 165 7.09 -4.58 -5.29
CA ASN A 165 5.86 -5.40 -5.35
C ASN A 165 4.74 -4.77 -6.17
N PRO A 166 4.45 -3.45 -6.05
CA PRO A 166 3.53 -2.78 -6.98
C PRO A 166 3.96 -2.91 -8.44
N ALA A 167 5.26 -2.81 -8.71
CA ALA A 167 5.79 -2.90 -10.06
C ALA A 167 5.69 -4.31 -10.65
N ILE A 168 5.88 -5.36 -9.84
CA ILE A 168 5.67 -6.75 -10.27
C ILE A 168 4.18 -6.98 -10.53
N ALA A 169 3.31 -6.60 -9.60
CA ALA A 169 1.86 -6.81 -9.72
C ALA A 169 1.27 -6.15 -10.98
N GLN A 170 1.79 -5.00 -11.36
CA GLN A 170 1.34 -4.23 -12.52
C GLN A 170 2.16 -4.47 -13.79
N GLY A 171 3.15 -5.37 -13.75
CA GLY A 171 3.89 -5.81 -14.94
C GLY A 171 4.90 -4.81 -15.52
N PHE A 172 5.41 -3.89 -14.69
CA PHE A 172 6.41 -2.90 -15.09
C PHE A 172 7.70 -2.95 -14.26
N SER A 173 7.93 -4.03 -13.50
CA SER A 173 9.15 -4.23 -12.70
C SER A 173 10.45 -4.29 -13.50
N HIS A 174 10.36 -4.52 -14.82
CA HIS A 174 11.50 -4.43 -15.75
C HIS A 174 11.92 -2.98 -16.07
N VAL A 175 11.13 -1.99 -15.64
CA VAL A 175 11.40 -0.55 -15.89
C VAL A 175 11.71 0.21 -14.60
N THR A 176 10.98 -0.06 -13.52
CA THR A 176 11.10 0.68 -12.26
C THR A 176 10.75 -0.20 -11.05
N GLY A 177 10.77 0.38 -9.85
CA GLY A 177 10.41 -0.27 -8.60
C GLY A 177 11.59 -0.70 -7.73
N SER A 178 12.83 -0.48 -8.17
CA SER A 178 14.03 -0.78 -7.37
C SER A 178 15.28 -0.10 -7.94
N VAL A 179 16.32 0.01 -7.12
CA VAL A 179 17.64 0.50 -7.53
C VAL A 179 18.44 -0.66 -8.11
N GLU A 180 18.23 -0.96 -9.39
CA GLU A 180 18.90 -2.03 -10.13
C GLU A 180 19.42 -1.50 -11.48
N VAL A 181 20.58 -1.99 -11.91
CA VAL A 181 21.17 -1.63 -13.20
C VAL A 181 20.21 -1.97 -14.34
N GLY A 182 20.03 -1.03 -15.28
CA GLY A 182 19.13 -1.20 -16.42
C GLY A 182 17.70 -0.69 -16.20
N LYS A 183 17.31 -0.36 -14.96
CA LYS A 183 16.03 0.30 -14.66
C LYS A 183 16.14 1.81 -14.83
N MET A 184 14.98 2.48 -14.94
CA MET A 184 14.88 3.93 -14.99
C MET A 184 15.42 4.54 -13.69
N ALA A 185 16.22 5.58 -13.80
CA ALA A 185 16.81 6.29 -12.66
C ALA A 185 15.77 7.17 -11.94
N ASP A 186 14.78 6.51 -11.34
CA ASP A 186 13.78 7.10 -10.46
C ASP A 186 14.22 6.88 -9.02
N LEU A 187 14.83 7.90 -8.43
CA LEU A 187 15.52 7.82 -7.14
C LEU A 187 14.98 8.91 -6.22
N VAL A 188 14.96 8.62 -4.92
CA VAL A 188 14.61 9.60 -3.89
C VAL A 188 15.76 9.65 -2.89
N LEU A 189 16.29 10.84 -2.67
CA LEU A 189 17.31 11.10 -1.65
C LEU A 189 16.64 11.59 -0.38
N TRP A 190 17.14 11.10 0.74
CA TRP A 190 16.62 11.41 2.07
C TRP A 190 17.77 11.78 2.98
N ASN A 191 17.62 12.88 3.72
CA ASN A 191 18.30 13.03 4.98
C ASN A 191 17.75 11.98 5.96
N PRO A 192 18.60 11.17 6.64
CA PRO A 192 18.14 10.16 7.60
C PRO A 192 17.16 10.68 8.65
N ALA A 193 17.31 11.93 9.10
CA ALA A 193 16.42 12.54 10.08
C ALA A 193 14.99 12.77 9.57
N PHE A 194 14.78 12.79 8.25
CA PHE A 194 13.49 13.02 7.57
C PHE A 194 13.01 11.81 6.76
N PHE A 195 13.72 10.68 6.84
CA PHE A 195 13.40 9.46 6.09
C PHE A 195 11.94 9.06 6.30
N GLY A 196 11.22 8.89 5.18
CA GLY A 196 9.82 8.49 5.16
C GLY A 196 8.82 9.62 5.41
N ALA A 197 9.23 10.80 5.88
CA ALA A 197 8.37 11.96 6.08
C ALA A 197 8.48 12.98 4.93
N LYS A 198 9.67 13.56 4.72
CA LYS A 198 9.92 14.61 3.73
C LYS A 198 11.24 14.35 2.98
N PRO A 199 11.23 14.05 1.68
CA PRO A 199 12.46 13.77 0.93
C PRO A 199 13.21 15.04 0.55
N ASP A 200 14.54 14.97 0.51
CA ASP A 200 15.40 16.10 0.12
C ASP A 200 15.28 16.36 -1.39
N MET A 201 15.28 15.29 -2.18
CA MET A 201 15.34 15.36 -3.64
C MET A 201 14.67 14.16 -4.31
N ILE A 202 13.90 14.42 -5.36
CA ILE A 202 13.23 13.43 -6.19
C ILE A 202 13.82 13.53 -7.60
N ILE A 203 14.51 12.47 -8.01
CA ILE A 203 15.13 12.31 -9.33
C ILE A 203 14.20 11.43 -10.17
N LYS A 204 13.87 11.89 -11.38
CA LYS A 204 13.01 11.19 -12.33
C LYS A 204 13.76 11.00 -13.64
N GLY A 205 13.98 9.76 -14.04
CA GLY A 205 14.71 9.43 -15.27
C GLY A 205 16.11 10.06 -15.38
N GLY A 206 16.77 10.32 -14.25
CA GLY A 206 18.10 10.92 -14.19
C GLY A 206 18.14 12.43 -13.95
N ASP A 207 17.02 13.14 -14.07
CA ASP A 207 16.94 14.59 -13.80
C ASP A 207 16.20 14.88 -12.48
N ILE A 208 16.61 15.93 -11.77
CA ILE A 208 15.91 16.39 -10.56
C ILE A 208 14.54 16.94 -10.97
N ALA A 209 13.48 16.31 -10.50
CA ALA A 209 12.09 16.72 -10.75
C ALA A 209 11.53 17.59 -9.62
N TRP A 210 11.90 17.30 -8.38
CA TRP A 210 11.53 18.07 -7.19
C TRP A 210 12.67 18.05 -6.18
N THR A 211 12.80 19.11 -5.39
CA THR A 211 13.76 19.16 -4.27
C THR A 211 13.35 20.25 -3.27
N ASP A 212 13.87 20.15 -2.05
CA ASP A 212 13.82 21.23 -1.07
C ASP A 212 14.62 22.42 -1.57
N MET A 213 13.93 23.56 -1.72
CA MET A 213 14.53 24.78 -2.25
C MET A 213 14.00 25.99 -1.49
N GLY A 214 14.93 26.83 -1.06
CA GLY A 214 14.69 28.09 -0.39
C GLY A 214 14.05 29.16 -1.25
N MET A 215 14.09 30.40 -0.79
CA MET A 215 13.66 31.58 -1.51
C MET A 215 14.48 31.75 -2.80
N PRO A 216 13.86 31.80 -4.00
CA PRO A 216 14.60 31.92 -5.26
C PRO A 216 15.44 33.20 -5.42
N ASN A 217 15.09 34.26 -4.67
CA ASN A 217 15.86 35.51 -4.64
C ASN A 217 16.92 35.53 -3.51
N GLY A 218 17.03 34.45 -2.72
CA GLY A 218 18.09 34.30 -1.73
C GLY A 218 19.45 34.14 -2.41
N SER A 219 20.52 34.57 -1.74
CA SER A 219 21.89 34.47 -2.27
C SER A 219 22.40 33.02 -2.38
N ILE A 220 21.77 32.09 -1.65
CA ILE A 220 22.07 30.65 -1.64
C ILE A 220 20.75 29.86 -1.54
N PRO A 221 20.69 28.58 -1.99
CA PRO A 221 19.44 27.82 -2.10
C PRO A 221 18.81 27.41 -0.75
N THR A 222 19.47 27.68 0.37
CA THR A 222 19.01 27.33 1.73
C THR A 222 18.36 28.50 2.46
N VAL A 223 18.28 29.69 1.85
CA VAL A 223 17.59 30.84 2.46
C VAL A 223 16.10 30.55 2.60
N GLU A 224 15.55 30.69 3.80
CA GLU A 224 14.13 30.45 4.06
C GLU A 224 13.19 31.36 3.24
N PRO A 225 11.96 30.92 2.88
CA PRO A 225 11.35 29.63 3.25
C PRO A 225 11.76 28.46 2.33
N VAL A 226 12.25 27.38 2.93
CA VAL A 226 12.54 26.11 2.27
C VAL A 226 11.25 25.28 2.15
N MET A 227 10.95 24.87 0.91
CA MET A 227 9.83 23.99 0.61
C MET A 227 10.13 23.14 -0.61
N GLN A 228 9.39 22.04 -0.78
CA GLN A 228 9.44 21.25 -2.01
C GLN A 228 9.00 22.08 -3.21
N ARG A 229 9.88 22.23 -4.20
CA ARG A 229 9.61 22.96 -5.44
C ARG A 229 9.86 22.09 -6.66
N LYS A 230 9.10 22.33 -7.73
CA LYS A 230 9.35 21.74 -9.05
C LYS A 230 10.68 22.22 -9.60
N MET A 231 11.46 21.27 -10.12
CA MET A 231 12.76 21.50 -10.75
C MET A 231 12.68 21.25 -12.26
N TYR A 232 13.78 21.51 -12.97
CA TYR A 232 13.83 21.45 -14.43
C TYR A 232 13.42 20.09 -15.02
N GLY A 233 13.68 18.98 -14.32
CA GLY A 233 13.25 17.64 -14.76
C GLY A 233 11.73 17.46 -14.86
N ALA A 234 10.95 18.35 -14.23
CA ALA A 234 9.49 18.40 -14.28
C ALA A 234 8.93 19.44 -15.27
N CYS A 235 9.79 20.15 -16.01
CA CYS A 235 9.41 21.27 -16.86
C CYS A 235 9.49 20.95 -18.37
N GLY A 236 8.56 21.52 -19.15
CA GLY A 236 8.58 21.47 -20.61
C GLY A 236 8.79 20.07 -21.19
N THR A 237 9.74 19.96 -22.13
CA THR A 237 10.05 18.70 -22.83
C THR A 237 10.92 17.74 -22.03
N ALA A 238 11.47 18.14 -20.86
CA ALA A 238 12.23 17.23 -19.99
C ALA A 238 11.35 16.05 -19.55
N THR A 239 10.08 16.32 -19.23
CA THR A 239 9.09 15.31 -18.84
C THR A 239 8.87 14.19 -19.87
N ARG A 240 9.18 14.45 -21.15
CA ARG A 240 9.09 13.46 -22.24
C ARG A 240 10.20 12.41 -22.16
N ARG A 241 11.43 12.86 -21.84
CA ARG A 241 12.62 12.01 -21.76
C ARG A 241 12.71 11.28 -20.43
N ASN A 242 12.21 11.91 -19.36
CA ASN A 242 12.41 11.45 -17.99
C ASN A 242 11.35 10.46 -17.51
N SER A 243 10.28 10.25 -18.28
CA SER A 243 9.14 9.43 -17.89
C SER A 243 8.64 8.57 -19.03
N CYS A 244 7.91 7.52 -18.67
CA CYS A 244 7.22 6.66 -19.62
C CYS A 244 5.72 6.62 -19.35
N VAL A 245 4.99 6.07 -20.32
CA VAL A 245 3.57 5.72 -20.21
C VAL A 245 3.46 4.21 -20.37
N PHE A 246 2.90 3.54 -19.36
CA PHE A 246 2.63 2.11 -19.41
C PHE A 246 1.29 1.85 -20.10
N VAL A 247 1.27 0.92 -21.04
CA VAL A 247 0.05 0.55 -21.80
C VAL A 247 -0.04 -0.97 -21.94
N SER A 248 -1.17 -1.47 -22.42
CA SER A 248 -1.27 -2.88 -22.83
C SER A 248 -0.45 -3.15 -24.09
N LYS A 249 0.07 -4.38 -24.22
CA LYS A 249 0.77 -4.84 -25.43
C LYS A 249 -0.07 -4.62 -26.70
N VAL A 250 -1.37 -4.92 -26.62
CA VAL A 250 -2.33 -4.73 -27.72
C VAL A 250 -2.40 -3.27 -28.20
N SER A 251 -2.29 -2.30 -27.28
CA SER A 251 -2.29 -0.88 -27.64
C SER A 251 -1.10 -0.50 -28.52
N MET A 252 0.07 -1.07 -28.24
CA MET A 252 1.27 -0.88 -29.05
C MET A 252 1.20 -1.64 -30.37
N ASP A 253 0.84 -2.93 -30.34
CA ASP A 253 0.81 -3.81 -31.53
C ASP A 253 -0.21 -3.30 -32.58
N LYS A 254 -1.32 -2.69 -32.14
CA LYS A 254 -2.35 -2.11 -33.03
C LYS A 254 -2.12 -0.63 -33.37
N ASN A 255 -0.98 -0.06 -33.01
CA ASN A 255 -0.68 1.36 -33.18
C ASN A 255 -1.75 2.32 -32.62
N ILE A 256 -2.41 1.95 -31.51
CA ILE A 256 -3.49 2.76 -30.91
C ILE A 256 -2.89 3.97 -30.20
N VAL A 257 -1.96 3.73 -29.27
CA VAL A 257 -1.33 4.79 -28.47
C VAL A 257 -0.50 5.77 -29.31
N GLN A 258 0.04 5.33 -30.44
CA GLN A 258 0.81 6.15 -31.38
C GLN A 258 -0.06 7.25 -32.02
N LYS A 259 -1.38 7.01 -32.20
CA LYS A 259 -2.31 8.01 -32.72
C LYS A 259 -2.50 9.20 -31.79
N TYR A 260 -2.18 9.05 -30.50
CA TYR A 260 -2.28 10.13 -29.52
C TYR A 260 -1.08 11.09 -29.55
N ASN A 261 -0.04 10.80 -30.35
CA ASN A 261 1.15 11.63 -30.49
C ASN A 261 1.79 12.00 -29.13
N ILE A 262 1.86 11.02 -28.22
CA ILE A 262 2.41 11.21 -26.88
C ILE A 262 3.93 11.32 -26.97
N GLY A 263 4.50 12.40 -26.45
CA GLY A 263 5.95 12.62 -26.49
C GLY A 263 6.77 11.77 -25.50
N LYS A 264 6.13 11.14 -24.51
CA LYS A 264 6.78 10.24 -23.55
C LYS A 264 7.05 8.87 -24.17
N ARG A 265 8.09 8.18 -23.69
CA ARG A 265 8.34 6.78 -24.05
C ARG A 265 7.15 5.92 -23.68
N VAL A 266 6.64 5.13 -24.62
CA VAL A 266 5.54 4.18 -24.36
C VAL A 266 6.14 2.79 -24.12
N ILE A 267 5.68 2.10 -23.07
CA ILE A 267 6.15 0.77 -22.68
C ILE A 267 4.95 -0.15 -22.43
N ALA A 268 4.98 -1.35 -23.01
CA ALA A 268 3.96 -2.35 -22.73
C ALA A 268 4.20 -2.99 -21.36
N VAL A 269 3.14 -3.15 -20.56
CA VAL A 269 3.20 -4.02 -19.37
C VAL A 269 3.33 -5.48 -19.80
N GLU A 270 4.05 -6.27 -19.00
CA GLU A 270 4.28 -7.68 -19.25
C GLU A 270 4.18 -8.51 -17.96
N LYS A 271 3.99 -9.82 -18.09
CA LYS A 271 4.04 -10.77 -16.96
C LYS A 271 3.05 -10.50 -15.82
N CYS A 272 1.90 -9.88 -16.11
CA CYS A 272 0.79 -9.70 -15.15
C CYS A 272 -0.06 -10.97 -14.93
N ARG A 273 0.28 -12.08 -15.59
CA ARG A 273 -0.41 -13.38 -15.49
C ARG A 273 0.55 -14.42 -14.94
N ASN A 274 0.02 -15.45 -14.27
CA ASN A 274 0.80 -16.54 -13.67
C ASN A 274 1.78 -16.05 -12.59
N ILE A 275 1.53 -14.85 -12.06
CA ILE A 275 2.16 -14.34 -10.85
C ILE A 275 1.19 -14.49 -9.69
N GLY A 276 1.74 -14.63 -8.49
CA GLY A 276 0.95 -14.70 -7.27
C GLY A 276 1.83 -14.37 -6.08
N LYS A 277 1.44 -14.89 -4.93
CA LYS A 277 2.04 -14.59 -3.64
C LYS A 277 3.54 -14.86 -3.57
N LYS A 278 3.99 -15.98 -4.14
CA LYS A 278 5.41 -16.37 -4.21
C LYS A 278 6.30 -15.43 -5.03
N ASN A 279 5.71 -14.57 -5.85
CA ASN A 279 6.45 -13.63 -6.70
C ASN A 279 6.67 -12.27 -6.02
N MET A 280 6.12 -12.07 -4.82
CA MET A 280 6.17 -10.80 -4.11
C MET A 280 7.36 -10.82 -3.15
N VAL A 281 8.30 -9.92 -3.40
CA VAL A 281 9.61 -9.87 -2.75
C VAL A 281 9.43 -9.67 -1.24
N LEU A 282 9.97 -10.60 -0.45
CA LEU A 282 9.96 -10.63 1.03
C LEU A 282 8.58 -10.58 1.68
N ASN A 283 7.53 -10.80 0.89
CA ASN A 283 6.14 -10.75 1.29
C ASN A 283 5.42 -11.91 0.63
N ASP A 284 5.83 -13.14 0.88
CA ASP A 284 5.30 -14.35 0.26
C ASP A 284 4.51 -15.26 1.22
N ALA A 285 4.33 -14.84 2.48
CA ALA A 285 3.59 -15.57 3.50
C ALA A 285 2.13 -15.88 3.11
N LEU A 286 1.72 -17.14 3.32
CA LEU A 286 0.41 -17.68 2.97
C LEU A 286 -0.29 -18.23 4.22
N PRO A 287 -0.66 -17.38 5.20
CA PRO A 287 -1.33 -17.87 6.39
C PRO A 287 -2.71 -18.40 6.03
N LYS A 288 -3.15 -19.47 6.69
CA LYS A 288 -4.54 -19.92 6.66
C LYS A 288 -5.32 -19.06 7.65
N LEU A 289 -6.30 -18.31 7.15
CA LEU A 289 -7.08 -17.35 7.94
C LEU A 289 -8.52 -17.80 8.12
N LYS A 290 -9.10 -17.44 9.27
CA LYS A 290 -10.55 -17.46 9.51
C LYS A 290 -10.96 -16.12 10.11
N VAL A 291 -12.17 -15.68 9.79
CA VAL A 291 -12.80 -14.50 10.38
C VAL A 291 -14.08 -14.99 11.04
N ASP A 292 -14.27 -14.63 12.29
CA ASP A 292 -15.52 -14.93 13.00
C ASP A 292 -16.63 -13.99 12.47
N PRO A 293 -17.77 -14.51 11.97
CA PRO A 293 -18.78 -13.68 11.32
C PRO A 293 -19.57 -12.80 12.29
N GLU A 294 -19.53 -13.08 13.59
CA GLU A 294 -20.24 -12.30 14.63
C GLU A 294 -19.32 -11.31 15.34
N THR A 295 -18.09 -11.74 15.65
CA THR A 295 -17.12 -10.94 16.42
C THR A 295 -16.05 -10.27 15.56
N TYR A 296 -15.97 -10.59 14.28
CA TYR A 296 -15.00 -10.08 13.29
C TYR A 296 -13.53 -10.39 13.59
N LYS A 297 -13.27 -11.14 14.67
CA LYS A 297 -11.93 -11.56 15.08
C LYS A 297 -11.28 -12.40 13.99
N VAL A 298 -10.07 -11.99 13.62
CA VAL A 298 -9.26 -12.68 12.60
C VAL A 298 -8.30 -13.61 13.30
N TYR A 299 -8.26 -14.87 12.86
CA TYR A 299 -7.31 -15.85 13.38
C TYR A 299 -6.44 -16.40 12.27
N ALA A 300 -5.18 -16.66 12.57
CA ALA A 300 -4.28 -17.43 11.72
C ALA A 300 -4.04 -18.82 12.31
N ALA A 301 -3.97 -19.82 11.45
CA ALA A 301 -3.57 -21.17 11.84
C ALA A 301 -2.05 -21.29 11.83
N GLU A 302 -1.50 -21.91 12.87
CA GLU A 302 -0.10 -22.28 13.00
C GLU A 302 0.01 -23.74 13.41
N MET A 303 1.06 -24.42 12.96
CA MET A 303 1.34 -25.79 13.37
C MET A 303 2.28 -25.76 14.58
N VAL A 304 1.76 -26.13 15.74
CA VAL A 304 2.51 -26.23 17.00
C VAL A 304 2.45 -27.68 17.47
N ASP A 305 3.60 -28.33 17.65
CA ASP A 305 3.71 -29.75 18.03
C ASP A 305 2.87 -30.71 17.17
N GLY A 306 2.79 -30.44 15.87
CA GLY A 306 2.01 -31.24 14.91
C GLY A 306 0.49 -31.06 14.98
N LYS A 307 -0.01 -30.11 15.79
CA LYS A 307 -1.44 -29.75 15.88
C LYS A 307 -1.70 -28.35 15.30
N GLU A 308 -2.80 -28.21 14.57
CA GLU A 308 -3.28 -26.92 14.08
C GLU A 308 -3.83 -26.11 15.25
N THR A 309 -3.19 -24.99 15.56
CA THR A 309 -3.61 -24.04 16.61
C THR A 309 -4.03 -22.73 15.94
N TRP A 310 -5.10 -22.12 16.41
CA TRP A 310 -5.62 -20.87 15.88
C TRP A 310 -5.35 -19.71 16.82
N THR A 311 -4.52 -18.76 16.38
CA THR A 311 -4.12 -17.59 17.16
C THR A 311 -4.88 -16.36 16.68
N HIS A 312 -5.48 -15.62 17.61
CA HIS A 312 -6.14 -14.35 17.29
C HIS A 312 -5.09 -13.31 16.90
N LEU A 313 -5.22 -12.73 15.71
CA LEU A 313 -4.34 -11.68 15.22
C LEU A 313 -4.76 -10.34 15.83
N THR A 314 -4.11 -9.95 16.92
CA THR A 314 -4.42 -8.73 17.64
C THR A 314 -3.17 -7.93 18.02
N CYS A 315 -3.32 -6.62 18.17
CA CYS A 315 -2.33 -5.70 18.73
C CYS A 315 -3.03 -4.45 19.28
N GLU A 316 -2.41 -3.80 20.27
CA GLU A 316 -2.94 -2.56 20.83
C GLU A 316 -2.89 -1.41 19.81
N PRO A 317 -3.85 -0.46 19.85
CA PRO A 317 -3.79 0.76 19.04
C PRO A 317 -2.62 1.63 19.46
N SER A 318 -1.97 2.29 18.49
CA SER A 318 -0.98 3.33 18.80
C SER A 318 -1.67 4.63 19.22
N GLU A 319 -1.23 5.22 20.33
CA GLU A 319 -1.64 6.56 20.77
C GLU A 319 -0.84 7.68 20.06
N VAL A 320 0.44 7.41 19.78
CA VAL A 320 1.38 8.34 19.13
C VAL A 320 2.14 7.59 18.04
N LEU A 321 2.41 8.27 16.93
CA LEU A 321 3.20 7.72 15.82
C LEU A 321 4.45 8.56 15.55
N PRO A 322 5.56 7.94 15.10
CA PRO A 322 6.65 8.67 14.48
C PRO A 322 6.18 9.27 13.13
N LEU A 323 7.03 10.09 12.51
CA LEU A 323 6.74 10.69 11.19
C LEU A 323 5.38 11.42 11.17
N ALA A 324 5.04 12.11 12.26
CA ALA A 324 3.78 12.84 12.45
C ALA A 324 4.06 14.28 12.95
N GLN A 325 3.56 14.65 14.13
CA GLN A 325 3.60 16.01 14.70
C GLN A 325 4.98 16.70 14.66
N LYS A 326 6.08 15.95 14.75
CA LYS A 326 7.44 16.51 14.68
C LYS A 326 7.78 17.13 13.32
N TYR A 327 7.15 16.67 12.24
CA TYR A 327 7.55 16.98 10.87
C TYR A 327 6.56 17.86 10.12
N PHE A 328 5.30 17.89 10.52
CA PHE A 328 4.22 18.57 9.79
C PHE A 328 3.72 19.77 10.57
N LEU A 329 3.54 20.90 9.86
CA LEU A 329 3.03 22.13 10.44
C LEU A 329 1.54 22.03 10.79
N PHE A 330 0.81 21.18 10.05
CA PHE A 330 -0.59 20.83 10.22
C PHE A 330 -0.74 19.32 9.98
#